data_AF-K0RJU1-F1
#
_entry.id   AF-K0RJU1-F1
#
_cell.length_a   1.000
_cell.length_b   1.000
_cell.length_c   1.000
_cell.angle_alpha   90.00
_cell.angle_beta   90.00
_cell.angle_gamma   90.00
#
_symmetry.space_group_name_H-M   'P 1'
#
loop_
_entity.id
_entity.type
_entity.pdbx_description
1 polymer ?
#
loop_
_entity_poly.entity_id
_entity_poly.type
_entity_poly.pdbx_seq_one_letter_code
_entity_poly.pdbx_strand_id
1 'polypeptide(L)'
;CLDWSENPIESTEEMSLFTRALSQSDTVEQLIFAGNGNENAQALLLGVDFSTYKVLNLRGNNLQTNGRTDIPDLIAANTSLRWLYLHSNKMNDDDAVLIAQSLGGNTHLTNLEVEDNDIQERGMRALYEAVNDTSTLNALSDSNHSCFPAGLSDNFDLRAINLQDGPNGLHTNRMCKIRKLIAERYRTGGGNVPHLNTEMRDEGAVLLAPFVMESVVRRHDAFRKSYDESSACSLGLLYELVRDWKMAELFSFR
;
A
#
# COMPACT_ATOMS: atom_id res chain seq x y z
N CYS A 1 20.20 -11.47 9.66
CA CYS A 1 19.43 -12.18 8.61
C CYS A 1 19.55 -13.66 8.89
N LEU A 2 18.42 -14.35 9.06
CA LEU A 2 18.33 -15.80 9.19
C LEU A 2 17.65 -16.35 7.93
N ASP A 3 18.26 -17.34 7.30
CA ASP A 3 17.69 -18.03 6.15
C ASP A 3 17.46 -19.50 6.51
N TRP A 4 16.21 -19.92 6.36
CA TRP A 4 15.71 -21.27 6.58
C TRP A 4 14.84 -21.65 5.38
N SER A 5 15.47 -21.85 4.23
CA SER A 5 14.77 -22.19 2.98
C SER A 5 14.90 -23.67 2.64
N GLU A 6 13.85 -24.30 2.12
CA GLU A 6 13.83 -25.71 1.68
C GLU A 6 14.23 -26.70 2.79
N ASN A 7 13.86 -26.39 4.03
CA ASN A 7 14.13 -27.20 5.21
C ASN A 7 12.84 -27.41 6.02
N PRO A 8 11.85 -28.14 5.47
CA PRO A 8 10.61 -28.41 6.20
C PRO A 8 10.90 -29.14 7.52
N ILE A 9 10.33 -28.62 8.61
CA ILE A 9 10.39 -29.25 9.92
C ILE A 9 9.21 -30.23 10.00
N GLU A 10 9.48 -31.53 10.11
CA GLU A 10 8.45 -32.57 10.06
C GLU A 10 7.72 -32.73 11.40
N SER A 11 8.42 -32.51 12.51
CA SER A 11 7.86 -32.68 13.85
C SER A 11 7.20 -31.41 14.36
N THR A 12 5.94 -31.51 14.81
CA THR A 12 5.23 -30.42 15.49
C THR A 12 5.98 -29.92 16.73
N GLU A 13 6.65 -30.82 17.45
CA GLU A 13 7.43 -30.46 18.65
C GLU A 13 8.66 -29.63 18.25
N GLU A 14 9.37 -30.04 17.20
CA GLU A 14 10.52 -29.29 16.68
C GLU A 14 10.09 -27.94 16.11
N MET A 15 8.97 -27.88 15.39
CA MET A 15 8.43 -26.62 14.87
C MET A 15 8.05 -25.67 16.03
N SER A 16 7.47 -26.21 17.12
CA SER A 16 7.15 -25.43 18.32
C SER A 16 8.40 -24.91 19.04
N LEU A 17 9.48 -25.70 19.07
CA LEU A 17 10.77 -25.26 19.59
C LEU A 17 11.39 -24.17 18.70
N PHE A 18 11.29 -24.33 17.39
CA PHE A 18 11.78 -23.39 16.39
C PHE A 18 11.09 -22.02 16.51
N THR A 19 9.75 -21.99 16.52
CA THR A 19 9.01 -20.72 16.67
C THR A 19 9.31 -20.04 18.00
N ARG A 20 9.40 -20.81 19.09
CA ARG A 20 9.78 -20.26 20.41
C ARG A 20 11.18 -19.64 20.40
N ALA A 21 12.15 -20.29 19.76
CA ALA A 21 13.51 -19.76 19.67
C ALA A 21 13.54 -18.45 18.88
N LEU A 22 12.77 -18.34 17.79
CA LEU A 22 12.65 -17.12 17.00
C LEU A 22 11.97 -15.97 17.76
N SER A 23 10.90 -16.26 18.52
CA SER A 23 10.22 -15.27 19.37
C SER A 23 11.08 -14.74 20.51
N GLN A 24 12.04 -15.53 20.97
CA GLN A 24 13.00 -15.11 22.00
C GLN A 24 14.22 -14.38 21.42
N SER A 25 14.36 -14.36 20.10
CA SER A 25 15.47 -13.69 19.45
C SER A 25 15.17 -12.21 19.23
N ASP A 26 15.99 -11.36 19.81
CA ASP A 26 16.00 -9.91 19.63
C ASP A 26 17.01 -9.45 18.56
N THR A 27 17.73 -10.39 17.94
CA THR A 27 18.80 -10.10 16.97
C THR A 27 18.39 -10.34 15.51
N VAL A 28 17.34 -11.12 15.27
CA VAL A 28 16.90 -11.46 13.92
C VAL A 28 15.91 -10.39 13.42
N GLU A 29 16.41 -9.47 12.61
CA GLU A 29 15.56 -8.46 11.95
C GLU A 29 15.06 -8.90 10.57
N GLN A 30 15.58 -10.00 10.03
CA GLN A 30 15.24 -10.49 8.69
C GLN A 30 15.17 -12.01 8.71
N LEU A 31 14.02 -12.56 8.31
CA LEU A 31 13.80 -13.99 8.18
C LEU A 31 13.42 -14.33 6.74
N ILE A 32 14.16 -15.28 6.18
CA ILE A 32 13.78 -15.98 4.96
C ILE A 32 13.36 -17.37 5.39
N PHE A 33 12.08 -17.69 5.19
CA PHE A 33 11.48 -18.97 5.51
C PHE A 33 10.71 -19.45 4.28
N ALA A 34 11.43 -19.94 3.28
CA ALA A 34 10.87 -20.27 1.97
C ALA A 34 10.83 -21.78 1.71
N GLY A 35 9.84 -22.29 0.98
CA GLY A 35 9.85 -23.70 0.56
C GLY A 35 9.73 -24.74 1.69
N ASN A 36 9.12 -24.38 2.83
CA ASN A 36 9.00 -25.24 4.01
C ASN A 36 7.62 -25.88 4.18
N GLY A 37 6.68 -25.59 3.28
CA GLY A 37 5.32 -26.12 3.30
C GLY A 37 4.32 -25.27 4.10
N ASN A 38 3.04 -25.50 3.84
CA ASN A 38 1.94 -24.68 4.35
C ASN A 38 1.84 -24.79 5.88
N GLU A 39 1.91 -26.00 6.41
CA GLU A 39 1.78 -26.28 7.84
C GLU A 39 2.85 -25.54 8.67
N ASN A 40 4.10 -25.55 8.20
CA ASN A 40 5.20 -24.88 8.88
C ASN A 40 5.09 -23.36 8.79
N ALA A 41 4.75 -22.82 7.62
CA ALA A 41 4.56 -21.38 7.48
C ALA A 41 3.38 -20.87 8.33
N GLN A 42 2.30 -21.66 8.44
CA GLN A 42 1.18 -21.36 9.32
C GLN A 42 1.54 -21.43 10.81
N ALA A 43 2.35 -22.42 11.21
CA ALA A 43 2.87 -22.51 12.58
C ALA A 43 3.79 -21.35 12.91
N LEU A 44 4.61 -20.90 11.95
CA LEU A 44 5.48 -19.74 12.08
C LEU A 44 4.67 -18.46 12.30
N LEU A 45 3.66 -18.22 11.45
CA LEU A 45 2.78 -17.05 11.55
C LEU A 45 2.05 -16.96 12.90
N LEU A 46 1.67 -18.11 13.47
CA LEU A 46 1.02 -18.18 14.78
C LEU A 46 1.97 -18.04 15.97
N GLY A 47 3.17 -18.59 15.86
CA GLY A 47 4.06 -18.83 16.99
C GLY A 47 5.18 -17.80 17.16
N VAL A 48 5.47 -17.02 16.12
CA VAL A 48 6.57 -16.05 16.12
C VAL A 48 6.07 -14.63 16.37
N ASP A 49 6.66 -13.94 17.35
CA ASP A 49 6.51 -12.49 17.46
C ASP A 49 7.43 -11.80 16.44
N PHE A 50 6.82 -11.17 15.43
CA PHE A 50 7.53 -10.45 14.37
C PHE A 50 7.75 -8.96 14.68
N SER A 51 7.50 -8.50 15.91
CA SER A 51 7.55 -7.08 16.29
C SER A 51 8.90 -6.39 16.04
N THR A 52 10.01 -7.13 15.93
CA THR A 52 11.35 -6.62 15.64
C THR A 52 11.81 -6.84 14.19
N TYR A 53 11.04 -7.61 13.40
CA TYR A 53 11.43 -8.02 12.06
C TYR A 53 11.11 -6.91 11.05
N LYS A 54 12.10 -6.57 10.23
CA LYS A 54 12.00 -5.63 9.12
C LYS A 54 11.68 -6.34 7.79
N VAL A 55 12.13 -7.58 7.64
CA VAL A 55 11.90 -8.41 6.46
C VAL A 55 11.35 -9.77 6.88
N LEU A 56 10.24 -10.16 6.28
CA LEU A 56 9.70 -11.51 6.36
C LEU A 56 9.47 -12.04 4.96
N ASN A 57 10.18 -13.12 4.61
CA ASN A 57 10.03 -13.78 3.33
C ASN A 57 9.44 -15.18 3.52
N LEU A 58 8.22 -15.37 3.03
CA LEU A 58 7.44 -16.61 3.10
C LEU A 58 7.13 -17.17 1.71
N ARG A 59 7.97 -16.86 0.71
CA ARG A 59 7.76 -17.33 -0.66
C ARG A 59 7.77 -18.87 -0.76
N GLY A 60 7.06 -19.43 -1.72
CA GLY A 60 7.21 -20.84 -2.07
C GLY A 60 6.71 -21.83 -1.02
N ASN A 61 5.94 -21.41 -0.02
CA ASN A 61 5.48 -22.28 1.06
C ASN A 61 4.17 -23.01 0.75
N ASN A 62 3.59 -22.83 -0.45
CA ASN A 62 2.22 -23.28 -0.75
C ASN A 62 1.18 -22.74 0.26
N LEU A 63 1.41 -21.55 0.82
CA LEU A 63 0.53 -20.96 1.81
C LEU A 63 -0.88 -20.76 1.23
N GLN A 64 -1.86 -21.32 1.93
CA GLN A 64 -3.28 -21.12 1.74
C GLN A 64 -3.88 -20.76 3.10
N THR A 65 -4.45 -19.57 3.25
CA THR A 65 -4.98 -19.13 4.55
C THR A 65 -6.38 -19.64 4.83
N ASN A 66 -7.17 -19.99 3.80
CA ASN A 66 -8.53 -20.52 3.96
C ASN A 66 -9.38 -19.65 4.91
N GLY A 67 -9.26 -18.32 4.81
CA GLY A 67 -9.98 -17.35 5.65
C GLY A 67 -9.35 -17.07 7.03
N ARG A 68 -8.16 -17.61 7.32
CA ARG A 68 -7.39 -17.23 8.51
C ARG A 68 -6.87 -15.79 8.40
N THR A 69 -6.71 -15.14 9.55
CA THR A 69 -6.32 -13.72 9.64
C THR A 69 -4.87 -13.51 10.06
N ASP A 70 -4.03 -14.55 10.18
CA ASP A 70 -2.68 -14.39 10.73
C ASP A 70 -1.80 -13.38 9.95
N ILE A 71 -1.87 -13.42 8.60
CA ILE A 71 -1.16 -12.46 7.74
C ILE A 71 -1.80 -11.06 7.86
N PRO A 72 -3.13 -10.89 7.69
CA PRO A 72 -3.79 -9.61 7.94
C PRO A 72 -3.50 -8.99 9.32
N ASP A 73 -3.55 -9.80 10.38
CA ASP A 73 -3.32 -9.36 11.77
C ASP A 73 -1.87 -8.95 11.97
N LEU A 74 -0.92 -9.70 11.39
CA LEU A 74 0.49 -9.34 11.33
C LEU A 74 0.67 -7.98 10.64
N ILE A 75 0.06 -7.78 9.46
CA ILE A 75 0.14 -6.50 8.74
C ILE A 75 -0.49 -5.38 9.56
N ALA A 76 -1.67 -5.57 10.13
CA ALA A 76 -2.38 -4.50 10.85
C ALA A 76 -1.63 -4.04 12.11
N ALA A 77 -1.04 -4.98 12.86
CA ALA A 77 -0.41 -4.69 14.16
C ALA A 77 1.09 -4.31 14.06
N ASN A 78 1.79 -4.70 13.00
CA ASN A 78 3.25 -4.62 12.96
C ASN A 78 3.76 -3.25 12.44
N THR A 79 4.55 -2.58 13.27
CA THR A 79 5.14 -1.25 12.98
C THR A 79 6.60 -1.33 12.50
N SER A 80 7.25 -2.47 12.64
CA SER A 80 8.65 -2.70 12.26
C SER A 80 8.79 -3.28 10.86
N LEU A 81 7.84 -4.10 10.42
CA LEU A 81 7.90 -4.80 9.14
C LEU A 81 7.86 -3.80 7.98
N ARG A 82 8.82 -3.93 7.07
CA ARG A 82 8.98 -3.06 5.88
C ARG A 82 8.76 -3.84 4.59
N TRP A 83 9.19 -5.10 4.54
CA TRP A 83 9.04 -5.99 3.38
C TRP A 83 8.41 -7.31 3.78
N LEU A 84 7.32 -7.65 3.09
CA LEU A 84 6.64 -8.94 3.21
C LEU A 84 6.58 -9.61 1.84
N TYR A 85 7.23 -10.77 1.72
CA TYR A 85 7.24 -11.55 0.47
C TYR A 85 6.32 -12.76 0.63
N LEU A 86 5.22 -12.77 -0.12
CA LEU A 86 4.22 -13.85 -0.18
C LEU A 86 4.12 -14.46 -1.57
N HIS A 87 5.02 -14.10 -2.48
CA HIS A 87 4.97 -14.58 -3.86
C HIS A 87 5.17 -16.11 -3.94
N SER A 88 4.70 -16.73 -5.02
CA SER A 88 4.81 -18.17 -5.26
C SER A 88 4.14 -19.01 -4.15
N ASN A 89 2.93 -18.61 -3.74
CA ASN A 89 2.09 -19.34 -2.78
C ASN A 89 0.74 -19.71 -3.42
N LYS A 90 -0.29 -20.02 -2.63
CA LYS A 90 -1.63 -20.42 -3.09
C LYS A 90 -2.73 -19.52 -2.52
N MET A 91 -2.41 -18.23 -2.35
CA MET A 91 -3.37 -17.26 -1.83
C MET A 91 -4.41 -16.93 -2.89
N ASN A 92 -5.66 -16.79 -2.47
CA ASN A 92 -6.78 -16.51 -3.37
C ASN A 92 -7.31 -15.08 -3.18
N ASP A 93 -8.40 -14.74 -3.87
CA ASP A 93 -9.04 -13.42 -3.77
C ASP A 93 -9.49 -13.06 -2.36
N ASP A 94 -9.99 -14.00 -1.55
CA ASP A 94 -10.45 -13.71 -0.18
C ASP A 94 -9.26 -13.34 0.71
N ASP A 95 -8.14 -14.02 0.54
CA ASP A 95 -6.90 -13.71 1.25
C ASP A 95 -6.38 -12.31 0.86
N ALA A 96 -6.43 -11.97 -0.43
CA ALA A 96 -6.06 -10.66 -0.93
C ALA A 96 -6.97 -9.54 -0.38
N VAL A 97 -8.28 -9.79 -0.25
CA VAL A 97 -9.23 -8.84 0.34
C VAL A 97 -8.92 -8.59 1.82
N LEU A 98 -8.60 -9.63 2.59
CA LEU A 98 -8.23 -9.48 4.00
C LEU A 98 -6.91 -8.69 4.14
N ILE A 99 -5.92 -8.98 3.29
CA ILE A 99 -4.68 -8.19 3.24
C ILE A 99 -4.98 -6.73 2.90
N ALA A 100 -5.80 -6.46 1.88
CA ALA A 100 -6.20 -5.11 1.48
C ALA A 100 -6.81 -4.32 2.65
N GLN A 101 -7.68 -4.94 3.45
CA GLN A 101 -8.27 -4.33 4.64
C GLN A 101 -7.19 -3.99 5.69
N SER A 102 -6.25 -4.90 5.94
CA SER A 102 -5.15 -4.66 6.89
C SER A 102 -4.18 -3.55 6.45
N LEU A 103 -3.97 -3.40 5.15
CA LEU A 103 -3.13 -2.34 4.59
C LEU A 103 -3.69 -0.95 4.86
N GLY A 104 -5.02 -0.77 4.92
CA GLY A 104 -5.65 0.54 5.13
C GLY A 104 -5.20 1.23 6.42
N GLY A 105 -4.88 0.48 7.47
CA GLY A 105 -4.38 1.01 8.75
C GLY A 105 -2.86 1.03 8.90
N ASN A 106 -2.12 0.32 8.05
CA ASN A 106 -0.68 0.16 8.20
C ASN A 106 0.12 1.15 7.34
N THR A 107 0.86 2.05 7.95
CA THR A 107 1.72 3.04 7.26
C THR A 107 3.21 2.68 7.27
N HIS A 108 3.53 1.47 7.72
CA HIS A 108 4.88 0.99 8.02
C HIS A 108 5.38 0.00 6.95
N LEU A 109 4.52 -0.85 6.43
CA LEU A 109 4.83 -1.77 5.35
C LEU A 109 5.02 -0.97 4.07
N THR A 110 6.14 -1.23 3.40
CA THR A 110 6.57 -0.48 2.21
C THR A 110 6.51 -1.31 0.95
N ASN A 111 6.63 -2.63 1.08
CA ASN A 111 6.60 -3.56 -0.03
C ASN A 111 5.87 -4.83 0.38
N LEU A 112 4.93 -5.24 -0.47
CA LEU A 112 4.19 -6.48 -0.35
C LEU A 112 4.27 -7.20 -1.69
N GLU A 113 4.85 -8.40 -1.76
CA GLU A 113 4.90 -9.16 -3.01
C GLU A 113 3.92 -10.32 -2.99
N VAL A 114 2.99 -10.34 -3.94
CA VAL A 114 1.93 -11.36 -4.05
C VAL A 114 1.90 -12.05 -5.42
N GLU A 115 2.92 -11.84 -6.26
CA GLU A 115 3.06 -12.50 -7.57
C GLU A 115 3.03 -14.03 -7.44
N ASP A 116 2.68 -14.75 -8.52
CA ASP A 116 2.59 -16.22 -8.51
C ASP A 116 1.70 -16.78 -7.40
N ASN A 117 0.52 -16.19 -7.21
CA ASN A 117 -0.56 -16.72 -6.37
C ASN A 117 -1.84 -16.93 -7.21
N ASP A 118 -2.88 -17.51 -6.62
CA ASP A 118 -4.17 -17.76 -7.25
C ASP A 118 -5.13 -16.54 -7.16
N ILE A 119 -4.59 -15.33 -7.01
CA ILE A 119 -5.34 -14.07 -6.91
C ILE A 119 -5.83 -13.67 -8.31
N GLN A 120 -7.14 -13.48 -8.44
CA GLN A 120 -7.80 -13.06 -9.68
C GLN A 120 -8.14 -11.56 -9.64
N GLU A 121 -8.90 -11.08 -10.61
CA GLU A 121 -9.22 -9.65 -10.77
C GLU A 121 -9.85 -9.03 -9.50
N ARG A 122 -10.72 -9.76 -8.78
CA ARG A 122 -11.38 -9.25 -7.57
C ARG A 122 -10.36 -8.97 -6.47
N GLY A 123 -9.46 -9.91 -6.19
CA GLY A 123 -8.42 -9.73 -5.18
C GLY A 123 -7.38 -8.69 -5.59
N MET A 124 -6.97 -8.67 -6.86
CA MET A 124 -6.08 -7.63 -7.40
C MET A 124 -6.68 -6.23 -7.25
N ARG A 125 -7.98 -6.08 -7.55
CA ARG A 125 -8.70 -4.82 -7.39
C ARG A 125 -8.76 -4.39 -5.93
N ALA A 126 -9.01 -5.30 -5.00
CA ALA A 126 -9.03 -4.99 -3.57
C ALA A 126 -7.66 -4.46 -3.09
N LEU A 127 -6.56 -5.12 -3.48
CA LEU A 127 -5.20 -4.67 -3.16
C LEU A 127 -4.88 -3.32 -3.80
N TYR A 128 -5.32 -3.09 -5.04
CA TYR A 128 -5.17 -1.81 -5.73
C TYR A 128 -5.94 -0.69 -5.03
N GLU A 129 -7.22 -0.90 -4.69
CA GLU A 129 -8.07 0.08 -4.02
C GLU A 129 -7.55 0.40 -2.61
N ALA A 130 -6.97 -0.57 -1.90
CA ALA A 130 -6.34 -0.33 -0.59
C ALA A 130 -5.22 0.72 -0.65
N VAL A 131 -4.53 0.86 -1.78
CA VAL A 131 -3.45 1.85 -1.97
C VAL A 131 -3.80 2.99 -2.93
N ASN A 132 -4.90 2.90 -3.67
CA ASN A 132 -5.25 3.87 -4.71
C ASN A 132 -6.76 3.88 -5.04
N ASP A 133 -7.64 4.00 -4.03
CA ASP A 133 -9.07 4.15 -4.25
C ASP A 133 -9.39 5.51 -4.86
N THR A 134 -9.66 5.54 -6.16
CA THR A 134 -9.96 6.77 -6.91
C THR A 134 -11.45 7.12 -6.95
N SER A 135 -12.31 6.44 -6.19
CA SER A 135 -13.77 6.68 -6.18
C SER A 135 -14.11 8.11 -5.75
N THR A 136 -13.40 8.63 -4.75
CA THR A 136 -13.48 10.01 -4.27
C THR A 136 -12.10 10.49 -3.83
N LEU A 137 -11.92 11.81 -3.71
CA LEU A 137 -10.68 12.35 -3.17
C LEU A 137 -10.47 11.97 -1.68
N ASN A 138 -11.55 11.85 -0.91
CA ASN A 138 -11.48 11.37 0.49
C ASN A 138 -10.97 9.93 0.53
N ALA A 139 -11.55 9.02 -0.25
CA ALA A 139 -11.13 7.63 -0.31
C ALA A 139 -9.65 7.49 -0.75
N LEU A 140 -9.24 8.29 -1.73
CA LEU A 140 -7.85 8.31 -2.18
C LEU A 140 -6.91 8.85 -1.11
N SER A 141 -7.34 9.89 -0.40
CA SER A 141 -6.60 10.47 0.71
C SER A 141 -6.38 9.45 1.83
N ASP A 142 -7.40 8.66 2.14
CA ASP A 142 -7.42 7.68 3.22
C ASP A 142 -6.79 6.33 2.81
N SER A 143 -6.56 6.12 1.51
CA SER A 143 -5.82 4.97 1.00
C SER A 143 -4.41 4.88 1.58
N ASN A 144 -3.83 3.70 1.54
CA ASN A 144 -2.44 3.50 1.96
C ASN A 144 -1.47 4.16 0.95
N HIS A 145 -0.58 5.02 1.49
CA HIS A 145 0.44 5.74 0.72
C HIS A 145 1.87 5.25 0.95
N SER A 146 2.08 4.29 1.84
CA SER A 146 3.40 3.76 2.18
C SER A 146 3.73 2.46 1.44
N CYS A 147 2.73 1.63 1.15
CA CYS A 147 2.93 0.28 0.64
C CYS A 147 2.85 0.23 -0.89
N PHE A 148 3.79 -0.50 -1.49
CA PHE A 148 3.73 -0.95 -2.88
C PHE A 148 3.39 -2.45 -2.94
N PRO A 149 2.15 -2.82 -3.31
CA PRO A 149 1.80 -4.21 -3.62
C PRO A 149 2.30 -4.56 -5.02
N ALA A 150 3.38 -5.34 -5.07
CA ALA A 150 3.95 -5.89 -6.29
C ALA A 150 3.22 -7.20 -6.69
N GLY A 151 3.20 -7.49 -7.99
CA GLY A 151 2.53 -8.67 -8.54
C GLY A 151 1.07 -8.43 -8.97
N LEU A 152 0.60 -7.18 -9.00
CA LEU A 152 -0.68 -6.86 -9.64
C LEU A 152 -0.54 -6.88 -11.17
N SER A 153 -1.61 -7.24 -11.88
CA SER A 153 -1.63 -7.24 -13.35
C SER A 153 -1.48 -5.83 -13.94
N ASP A 154 -1.15 -5.74 -15.24
CA ASP A 154 -0.93 -4.48 -15.96
C ASP A 154 -2.10 -3.49 -15.87
N ASN A 155 -3.33 -3.98 -15.67
CA ASN A 155 -4.52 -3.15 -15.48
C ASN A 155 -4.49 -2.34 -14.17
N PHE A 156 -3.60 -2.71 -13.24
CA PHE A 156 -3.43 -2.12 -11.92
C PHE A 156 -2.00 -1.59 -11.73
N ASP A 157 -1.41 -0.96 -12.76
CA ASP A 157 -0.05 -0.42 -12.65
C ASP A 157 0.06 0.72 -11.62
N LEU A 158 0.74 0.40 -10.51
CA LEU A 158 1.02 1.30 -9.40
C LEU A 158 2.42 1.95 -9.48
N ARG A 159 3.31 1.51 -10.39
CA ARG A 159 4.72 1.94 -10.41
C ARG A 159 4.84 3.45 -10.58
N ALA A 160 3.99 4.03 -11.43
CA ALA A 160 3.98 5.46 -11.69
C ALA A 160 3.48 6.33 -10.51
N ILE A 161 2.78 5.75 -9.52
CA ILE A 161 2.15 6.47 -8.41
C ILE A 161 2.64 6.08 -7.02
N ASN A 162 3.45 5.03 -6.91
CA ASN A 162 4.15 4.59 -5.70
C ASN A 162 5.67 4.55 -5.98
N LEU A 163 6.29 5.73 -6.05
CA LEU A 163 7.73 5.87 -6.33
C LEU A 163 8.51 5.85 -5.02
N GLN A 164 9.28 4.79 -4.77
CA GLN A 164 10.23 4.76 -3.65
C GLN A 164 11.52 5.56 -3.94
N ASP A 165 11.76 5.91 -5.20
CA ASP A 165 12.98 6.60 -5.63
C ASP A 165 12.93 8.11 -5.35
N GLY A 166 13.89 8.61 -4.56
CA GLY A 166 14.13 10.04 -4.32
C GLY A 166 14.14 10.42 -2.83
N PRO A 167 14.66 11.61 -2.47
CA PRO A 167 14.84 12.03 -1.08
C PRO A 167 13.53 12.16 -0.27
N ASN A 168 12.38 12.18 -0.95
CA ASN A 168 11.06 12.29 -0.33
C ASN A 168 10.17 11.04 -0.55
N GLY A 169 10.69 9.96 -1.15
CA GLY A 169 10.04 8.67 -1.50
C GLY A 169 8.54 8.55 -1.17
N LEU A 170 8.21 7.68 -0.22
CA LEU A 170 6.83 7.36 0.21
C LEU A 170 6.01 8.59 0.65
N HIS A 171 6.66 9.64 1.16
CA HIS A 171 5.97 10.88 1.56
C HIS A 171 5.35 11.63 0.36
N THR A 172 5.82 11.37 -0.86
CA THR A 172 5.25 11.98 -2.08
C THR A 172 4.14 11.16 -2.73
N ASN A 173 3.93 9.89 -2.34
CA ASN A 173 2.94 9.02 -2.98
C ASN A 173 1.52 9.59 -2.89
N ARG A 174 1.14 10.10 -1.71
CA ARG A 174 -0.17 10.75 -1.52
C ARG A 174 -0.36 11.91 -2.49
N MET A 175 0.67 12.74 -2.64
CA MET A 175 0.68 13.87 -3.57
C MET A 175 0.55 13.41 -5.03
N CYS A 176 1.33 12.41 -5.43
CA CYS A 176 1.34 11.85 -6.79
C CYS A 176 -0.02 11.25 -7.17
N LYS A 177 -0.62 10.48 -6.26
CA LYS A 177 -1.94 9.86 -6.45
C LYS A 177 -3.04 10.91 -6.58
N ILE A 178 -3.12 11.86 -5.65
CA ILE A 178 -4.09 12.97 -5.69
C ILE A 178 -3.97 13.74 -7.00
N ARG A 179 -2.73 14.07 -7.40
CA ARG A 179 -2.45 14.77 -8.65
C ARG A 179 -2.95 13.97 -9.86
N LYS A 180 -2.68 12.66 -9.91
CA LYS A 180 -3.12 11.80 -11.03
C LYS A 180 -4.63 11.84 -11.16
N LEU A 181 -5.37 11.70 -10.05
CA LEU A 181 -6.84 11.76 -10.05
C LEU A 181 -7.37 13.11 -10.53
N ILE A 182 -6.83 14.22 -10.02
CA ILE A 182 -7.26 15.58 -10.38
C ILE A 182 -6.99 15.88 -11.86
N ALA A 183 -5.86 15.42 -12.39
CA ALA A 183 -5.53 15.55 -13.80
C ALA A 183 -6.45 14.69 -14.69
N GLU A 184 -6.81 13.49 -14.23
CA GLU A 184 -7.78 12.61 -14.92
C GLU A 184 -9.15 13.28 -15.04
N ARG A 185 -9.70 13.78 -13.92
CA ARG A 185 -10.99 14.49 -13.85
C ARG A 185 -11.04 15.72 -14.76
N TYR A 186 -9.91 16.44 -14.86
CA TYR A 186 -9.79 17.59 -15.76
C TYR A 186 -9.82 17.18 -17.23
N ARG A 187 -9.10 16.11 -17.61
CA ARG A 187 -9.03 15.64 -19.01
C ARG A 187 -10.35 15.07 -19.52
N THR A 188 -11.15 14.44 -18.65
CA THR A 188 -12.42 13.80 -19.05
C THR A 188 -13.61 14.77 -19.15
N GLY A 189 -13.40 16.08 -18.98
CA GLY A 189 -14.38 17.12 -19.31
C GLY A 189 -15.41 17.43 -18.22
N GLY A 190 -15.31 16.83 -17.03
CA GLY A 190 -16.14 17.13 -15.87
C GLY A 190 -15.56 18.20 -14.93
N GLY A 191 -14.25 18.48 -15.04
CA GLY A 191 -13.54 19.37 -14.13
C GLY A 191 -13.45 18.81 -12.71
N ASN A 192 -12.71 19.49 -11.85
CA ASN A 192 -12.58 19.13 -10.43
C ASN A 192 -13.66 19.80 -9.57
N VAL A 193 -14.14 20.98 -9.96
CA VAL A 193 -15.06 21.80 -9.14
C VAL A 193 -16.31 21.05 -8.68
N PRO A 194 -17.06 20.29 -9.52
CA PRO A 194 -18.24 19.55 -9.06
C PRO A 194 -17.92 18.48 -8.03
N HIS A 195 -16.79 17.78 -8.21
CA HIS A 195 -16.31 16.77 -7.29
C HIS A 195 -15.87 17.40 -5.96
N LEU A 196 -15.06 18.45 -6.01
CA LEU A 196 -14.61 19.15 -4.79
C LEU A 196 -15.79 19.73 -4.01
N ASN A 197 -16.76 20.35 -4.70
CA ASN A 197 -17.98 20.85 -4.05
C ASN A 197 -18.88 19.76 -3.47
N THR A 198 -18.70 18.49 -3.86
CA THR A 198 -19.47 17.35 -3.35
C THR A 198 -18.72 16.63 -2.24
N GLU A 199 -17.43 16.40 -2.43
CA GLU A 199 -16.55 15.66 -1.53
C GLU A 199 -16.07 16.50 -0.34
N MET A 200 -16.16 17.84 -0.43
CA MET A 200 -15.64 18.80 0.57
C MET A 200 -16.75 19.72 1.11
N ARG A 201 -17.92 19.18 1.46
CA ARG A 201 -19.08 19.96 1.96
C ARG A 201 -19.05 20.28 3.46
N ASP A 202 -18.41 19.45 4.27
CA ASP A 202 -18.45 19.50 5.74
C ASP A 202 -17.07 19.84 6.35
N GLU A 203 -16.92 19.95 7.68
CA GLU A 203 -15.67 20.38 8.35
C GLU A 203 -14.40 19.60 7.96
N GLY A 204 -14.53 18.35 7.50
CA GLY A 204 -13.41 17.57 6.91
C GLY A 204 -12.83 18.17 5.62
N ALA A 205 -13.56 19.07 4.97
CA ALA A 205 -13.15 19.83 3.78
C ALA A 205 -11.88 20.66 3.99
N VAL A 206 -11.65 21.18 5.20
CA VAL A 206 -10.49 22.02 5.50
C VAL A 206 -9.19 21.19 5.49
N LEU A 207 -9.27 19.88 5.75
CA LEU A 207 -8.10 19.01 5.84
C LEU A 207 -7.53 18.61 4.48
N LEU A 208 -8.35 18.53 3.43
CA LEU A 208 -7.89 18.10 2.09
C LEU A 208 -7.42 19.22 1.19
N ALA A 209 -7.90 20.45 1.41
CA ALA A 209 -7.48 21.60 0.60
C ALA A 209 -5.95 21.79 0.55
N PRO A 210 -5.19 21.64 1.66
CA PRO A 210 -3.74 21.70 1.63
C PRO A 210 -3.10 20.63 0.74
N PHE A 211 -3.59 19.38 0.80
CA PHE A 211 -3.04 18.28 -0.01
C PHE A 211 -3.33 18.45 -1.50
N VAL A 212 -4.53 18.92 -1.84
CA VAL A 212 -4.91 19.28 -3.22
C VAL A 212 -3.99 20.38 -3.75
N MET A 213 -3.83 21.46 -2.99
CA MET A 213 -2.98 22.58 -3.38
C MET A 213 -1.51 22.18 -3.49
N GLU A 214 -1.00 21.41 -2.53
CA GLU A 214 0.37 20.92 -2.55
C GLU A 214 0.63 20.04 -3.79
N SER A 215 -0.33 19.20 -4.19
CA SER A 215 -0.22 18.36 -5.40
C SER A 215 -0.11 19.13 -6.72
N VAL A 216 -0.62 20.36 -6.74
CA VAL A 216 -0.55 21.27 -7.89
C VAL A 216 0.69 22.16 -7.81
N VAL A 217 0.97 22.76 -6.64
CA VAL A 217 2.03 23.76 -6.44
C VAL A 217 3.43 23.14 -6.30
N ARG A 218 3.59 22.06 -5.53
CA ARG A 218 4.90 21.43 -5.24
C ARG A 218 5.29 20.32 -6.23
N ARG A 219 4.69 20.32 -7.43
CA ARG A 219 4.97 19.32 -8.49
C ARG A 219 6.46 19.09 -8.74
N HIS A 220 7.23 20.17 -8.79
CA HIS A 220 8.64 20.13 -9.16
C HIS A 220 9.51 19.46 -8.08
N ASP A 221 9.03 19.40 -6.84
CA ASP A 221 9.71 18.76 -5.71
C ASP A 221 9.47 17.24 -5.69
N ALA A 222 8.34 16.78 -6.22
CA ALA A 222 7.95 15.36 -6.24
C ALA A 222 8.45 14.62 -7.50
N PHE A 223 8.59 15.30 -8.65
CA PHE A 223 8.99 14.68 -9.92
C PHE A 223 10.32 15.24 -10.41
N ARG A 224 11.44 14.61 -10.04
CA ARG A 224 12.75 14.99 -10.61
C ARG A 224 12.90 14.42 -12.01
N LYS A 225 12.63 15.25 -13.03
CA LYS A 225 13.04 15.10 -14.44
C LYS A 225 13.13 13.65 -14.96
N SER A 226 11.98 12.98 -15.10
CA SER A 226 11.78 11.97 -16.15
C SER A 226 10.41 12.23 -16.80
N TYR A 227 10.40 12.16 -18.14
CA TYR A 227 9.31 12.35 -19.12
C TYR A 227 7.98 11.67 -18.71
N ASP A 228 6.76 11.95 -19.21
CA ASP A 228 6.05 12.86 -20.15
C ASP A 228 4.60 12.29 -20.13
N GLU A 229 3.50 13.00 -19.85
CA GLU A 229 2.63 13.79 -20.76
C GLU A 229 1.76 14.79 -19.95
N SER A 230 1.95 14.87 -18.62
CA SER A 230 1.08 15.63 -17.69
C SER A 230 1.49 17.08 -17.42
N SER A 231 2.50 17.61 -18.13
CA SER A 231 2.92 19.02 -17.97
C SER A 231 1.86 20.02 -18.44
N ALA A 232 1.02 19.63 -19.41
CA ALA A 232 0.09 20.53 -20.09
C ALA A 232 -1.07 21.03 -19.19
N CYS A 233 -1.47 20.28 -18.17
CA CYS A 233 -2.65 20.62 -17.37
C CYS A 233 -2.35 21.49 -16.12
N SER A 234 -1.09 21.75 -15.78
CA SER A 234 -0.77 22.31 -14.44
C SER A 234 -1.29 23.74 -14.24
N LEU A 235 -1.21 24.60 -15.25
CA LEU A 235 -1.75 25.98 -15.17
C LEU A 235 -3.27 26.00 -15.28
N GLY A 236 -3.87 25.13 -16.11
CA GLY A 236 -5.32 25.00 -16.23
C GLY A 236 -5.97 24.50 -14.94
N LEU A 237 -5.35 23.51 -14.29
CA LEU A 237 -5.75 23.01 -12.98
C LEU A 237 -5.61 24.09 -11.90
N LEU A 238 -4.47 24.78 -11.84
CA LEU A 238 -4.28 25.87 -10.88
C LEU A 238 -5.32 26.98 -11.08
N TYR A 239 -5.59 27.34 -12.34
CA TYR A 239 -6.60 28.34 -12.68
C TYR A 239 -8.00 27.91 -12.28
N GLU A 240 -8.40 26.68 -12.59
CA GLU A 240 -9.68 26.09 -12.18
C GLU A 240 -9.84 26.15 -10.65
N LEU A 241 -8.83 25.70 -9.89
CA LEU A 241 -8.89 25.70 -8.44
C LEU A 241 -8.96 27.12 -7.85
N VAL A 242 -8.19 28.07 -8.38
CA VAL A 242 -8.12 29.44 -7.84
C VAL A 242 -9.35 30.27 -8.22
N ARG A 243 -9.85 30.10 -9.44
CA ARG A 243 -10.96 30.91 -9.97
C ARG A 243 -12.33 30.31 -9.65
N ASP A 244 -12.47 29.01 -9.87
CA ASP A 244 -13.78 28.38 -9.99
C ASP A 244 -14.13 27.52 -8.75
N TRP A 245 -13.16 27.25 -7.87
CA TRP A 245 -13.39 26.64 -6.56
C TRP A 245 -13.34 27.67 -5.42
N LYS A 246 -13.93 27.33 -4.26
CA LYS A 246 -14.13 28.19 -3.07
C LYS A 246 -12.82 28.58 -2.33
N MET A 247 -11.69 28.63 -3.02
CA MET A 247 -10.37 28.93 -2.47
C MET A 247 -10.33 30.24 -1.68
N ALA A 248 -10.96 31.31 -2.19
CA ALA A 248 -11.00 32.58 -1.47
C ALA A 248 -11.71 32.47 -0.11
N GLU A 249 -12.75 31.63 0.00
CA GLU A 249 -13.51 31.39 1.23
C GLU A 249 -12.72 30.49 2.20
N LEU A 250 -12.10 29.43 1.71
CA LEU A 250 -11.31 28.48 2.52
C LEU A 250 -10.07 29.12 3.16
N PHE A 251 -9.46 30.12 2.51
CA PHE A 251 -8.31 30.85 3.05
C PHE A 251 -8.69 32.11 3.84
N SER A 252 -10.00 32.46 3.90
CA SER A 252 -10.50 33.59 4.68
C SER A 252 -10.76 33.28 6.16
N PHE A 253 -10.78 31.99 6.52
CA PHE A 253 -10.80 31.54 7.92
C PHE A 253 -9.36 31.37 8.43
N ARG A 254 -8.78 32.48 8.92
CA ARG A 254 -7.61 32.48 9.81
C ARG A 254 -8.04 32.84 11.22
#